data_AF-A0A2E9XZ28-F1
#
_entry.id   AF-A0A2E9XZ28-F1
#
_cell.length_a   1.000
_cell.length_b   1.000
_cell.length_c   1.000
_cell.angle_alpha   90.00
_cell.angle_beta   90.00
_cell.angle_gamma   90.00
#
_symmetry.space_group_name_H-M   'P 1'
#
loop_
_entity.id
_entity.type
_entity.pdbx_description
1 polymer ?
#
loop_
_entity_poly.entity_id
_entity_poly.type
_entity_poly.pdbx_seq_one_letter_code
_entity_poly.pdbx_strand_id
1 'polypeptide(L)' 'MANGQRALLTIDAWEQAYYLDFQNRRPDFVKCFLENLANWEFVESNL' A
#
# COMPACT_ATOMS: atom_id res chain seq x y z
N MET A 1 2.56 -13.23 -11.91
CA MET A 1 1.52 -12.16 -11.88
C MET A 1 0.26 -12.73 -12.49
N ALA A 2 -0.86 -12.74 -11.78
CA ALA A 2 -2.05 -13.50 -12.19
C ALA A 2 -2.67 -13.01 -13.51
N ASN A 3 -2.43 -11.74 -13.88
CA ASN A 3 -3.13 -11.08 -14.98
C ASN A 3 -2.17 -10.62 -16.11
N GLY A 4 -0.92 -11.06 -16.13
CA GLY A 4 0.10 -10.56 -17.07
C GLY A 4 0.48 -9.09 -16.89
N GLN A 5 -0.04 -8.42 -15.86
CA GLN A 5 0.26 -7.03 -15.52
C GLN A 5 1.48 -6.94 -14.61
N ARG A 6 2.37 -5.96 -14.85
CA ARG A 6 3.51 -5.65 -13.99
C ARG A 6 3.06 -4.94 -12.71
N ALA A 7 3.22 -5.59 -11.56
CA ALA A 7 2.95 -4.98 -10.27
C ALA A 7 4.11 -4.06 -9.90
N LEU A 8 3.81 -2.78 -9.71
CA LEU A 8 4.80 -1.76 -9.32
C LEU A 8 4.70 -1.39 -7.84
N LEU A 9 3.48 -1.45 -7.27
CA LEU A 9 3.20 -1.13 -5.88
C LEU A 9 2.05 -2.01 -5.38
N THR A 10 2.06 -2.35 -4.09
CA THR A 10 0.95 -3.00 -3.41
C THR A 10 0.80 -2.41 -2.02
N ILE A 11 -0.43 -2.45 -1.49
CA ILE A 11 -0.76 -2.10 -0.11
C ILE A 11 -1.58 -3.25 0.49
N ASP A 12 -1.19 -3.74 1.66
CA ASP A 12 -1.96 -4.76 2.36
C ASP A 12 -3.15 -4.10 3.09
N ALA A 13 -4.37 -4.40 2.62
CA ALA A 13 -5.61 -3.87 3.18
C ALA A 13 -6.35 -4.89 4.07
N TRP A 14 -5.69 -5.98 4.50
CA TRP A 14 -6.22 -6.85 5.54
C TRP A 14 -6.18 -6.13 6.89
N GLU A 15 -7.17 -6.38 7.74
CA GLU A 15 -7.29 -5.69 9.04
C GLU A 15 -6.00 -5.83 9.88
N GLN A 16 -5.37 -7.00 9.88
CA GLN A 16 -4.10 -7.21 10.59
C GLN A 16 -2.96 -6.24 10.21
N ALA A 17 -3.00 -5.64 9.02
CA ALA A 17 -1.96 -4.70 8.56
C ALA A 17 -2.12 -3.30 9.17
N TYR A 18 -3.31 -2.94 9.65
CA TYR A 18 -3.59 -1.55 10.09
C TYR A 18 -4.46 -1.41 11.34
N TYR A 19 -5.07 -2.48 11.84
CA TYR A 19 -6.13 -2.38 12.87
C TYR A 19 -5.61 -1.88 14.22
N LEU A 20 -4.36 -2.19 14.58
CA LEU A 20 -3.77 -1.70 15.82
C LEU A 20 -3.65 -0.18 15.86
N ASP A 21 -3.34 0.46 14.72
CA ASP A 21 -3.13 1.91 14.64
C ASP A 21 -4.39 2.67 14.20
N PHE A 22 -5.15 2.11 13.24
CA PHE A 22 -6.28 2.78 12.59
C PHE A 22 -7.65 2.17 12.90
N GLN A 23 -7.71 0.98 13.50
CA GLN A 23 -8.95 0.25 13.80
C GLN A 23 -9.85 0.14 12.56
N ASN A 24 -11.07 0.68 12.60
CA ASN A 24 -12.01 0.69 11.47
C ASN A 24 -11.71 1.79 10.42
N ARG A 25 -10.71 2.64 10.64
CA ARG A 25 -10.36 3.77 9.77
C ARG A 25 -9.40 3.36 8.64
N ARG A 26 -9.81 2.39 7.83
CA ARG A 26 -9.04 1.97 6.63
C ARG A 26 -8.69 3.14 5.70
N PRO A 27 -9.58 4.13 5.43
CA PRO A 27 -9.23 5.25 4.57
C PRO A 27 -8.02 6.07 5.07
N ASP A 28 -7.93 6.26 6.40
CA ASP A 28 -6.84 7.01 7.02
C ASP A 28 -5.50 6.25 6.89
N PHE A 29 -5.53 4.92 7.00
CA PHE A 29 -4.36 4.07 6.76
C PHE A 29 -3.84 4.19 5.32
N VAL A 30 -4.74 4.09 4.32
CA VAL A 30 -4.37 4.20 2.90
C VAL A 30 -3.82 5.60 2.61
N LYS A 31 -4.42 6.65 3.18
CA LYS A 31 -3.94 8.02 3.05
C LYS A 31 -2.53 8.16 3.65
N CYS A 32 -2.32 7.67 4.87
CA CYS A 32 -1.02 7.69 5.52
C CYS A 32 0.05 6.97 4.69
N PHE A 33 -0.28 5.80 4.15
CA PHE A 33 0.62 5.03 3.29
C PHE A 33 1.03 5.82 2.04
N LEU A 34 0.07 6.38 1.30
CA LEU A 34 0.34 7.12 0.07
C LEU A 34 1.12 8.41 0.32
N GLU A 35 0.85 9.10 1.42
CA GLU A 35 1.48 10.38 1.75
C GLU A 35 2.88 10.22 2.34
N ASN A 36 3.13 9.15 3.11
CA ASN A 36 4.33 9.08 3.96
C ASN A 36 5.15 7.79 3.85
N LEU A 37 4.59 6.68 3.36
CA LEU A 37 5.24 5.35 3.44
C LEU A 37 5.52 4.71 2.07
N ALA A 38 4.84 5.14 1.01
CA ALA A 38 5.03 4.59 -0.33
C ALA A 38 6.46 4.87 -0.83
N ASN A 39 7.18 3.81 -1.20
CA ASN A 39 8.53 3.91 -1.75
C ASN A 39 8.46 4.11 -3.28
N TRP A 40 8.52 5.37 -3.71
CA TRP A 40 8.45 5.73 -5.12
C TRP A 40 9.72 5.41 -5.92
N GLU A 41 10.90 5.39 -5.29
CA GLU A 41 12.15 4.99 -5.94
C GLU A 41 12.10 3.51 -6.37
N PHE A 42 11.52 2.66 -5.51
CA PHE A 42 11.26 1.27 -5.87
C PHE A 42 10.29 1.15 -7.05
N VAL A 43 9.20 1.93 -7.05
CA VAL A 43 8.23 1.96 -8.16
C VAL A 43 8.91 2.36 -9.47
N GLU A 44 9.71 3.44 -9.46
CA GLU A 44 10.40 3.96 -10.63
C GLU A 44 11.45 2.98 -11.18
N SER A 45 12.22 2.33 -10.31
CA SER A 45 13.21 1.33 -10.74
C SER A 45 12.61 0.05 -11.34
N ASN A 46 11.31 -0.20 -11.11
CA ASN A 46 10.58 -1.35 -11.64
C ASN A 46 9.68 -1.01 -12.86
N LEU A 47 9.65 0.27 -13.29
CA LEU A 47 8.93 0.71 -14.47
C LEU A 47 9.45 0.00 -15.72
#